data_AF-A0A0F9G077-F1
#
_entry.id   AF-A0A0F9G077-F1
#
_cell.length_a   1.000
_cell.length_b   1.000
_cell.length_c   1.000
_cell.angle_alpha   90.00
_cell.angle_beta   90.00
_cell.angle_gamma   90.00
#
_symmetry.space_group_name_H-M   'P 1'
#
loop_
_entity.id
_entity.type
_entity.pdbx_description
1 polymer ?
#
loop_
_entity_poly.entity_id
_entity_poly.type
_entity_poly.pdbx_seq_one_letter_code
_entity_poly.pdbx_strand_id
1 'polypeptide(L)' 'MERYEVLDRDESLAFASDSLQEAKGWVLFGVTRGGPTSDYTIYDTESGESWYIHAAEDGSDDYVWSLAE' A
#
# COMPACT_ATOMS: atom_id res chain seq x y z
N MET A 1 7.72 8.16 16.23
CA MET A 1 6.29 7.77 16.29
C MET A 1 6.07 7.22 14.91
N GLU A 2 5.91 5.91 14.82
CA GLU A 2 5.77 5.19 13.56
C GLU A 2 4.55 5.74 12.82
N ARG A 3 4.76 6.20 11.58
CA ARG A 3 3.69 6.76 10.74
C ARG A 3 3.85 6.25 9.32
N TYR A 4 2.77 5.66 8.82
CA TYR A 4 2.66 5.05 7.51
C TYR A 4 1.81 5.94 6.61
N GLU A 5 2.38 6.37 5.50
CA GLU A 5 1.76 7.25 4.52
C GLU A 5 1.42 6.47 3.25
N VAL A 6 0.16 6.49 2.85
CA VAL A 6 -0.28 5.97 1.55
C VAL A 6 -0.15 7.09 0.54
N LEU A 7 0.77 6.91 -0.41
CA LEU A 7 1.00 7.79 -1.54
C LEU A 7 0.29 7.21 -2.76
N ASP A 8 -0.39 8.05 -3.55
CA ASP A 8 -0.95 7.64 -4.82
C ASP A 8 0.12 7.65 -5.95
N ARG A 9 -0.28 7.33 -7.20
CA ARG A 9 0.59 7.37 -8.39
C ARG A 9 1.32 8.70 -8.57
N ASP A 10 0.69 9.83 -8.25
CA ASP A 10 1.29 11.17 -8.33
C ASP A 10 2.12 11.53 -7.08
N GLU A 11 2.47 10.52 -6.25
CA GLU A 11 3.20 10.66 -4.98
C GLU A 11 2.50 11.60 -3.98
N SER A 12 1.20 11.85 -4.17
CA SER A 12 0.43 12.69 -3.26
C SER A 12 -0.12 11.87 -2.10
N LEU A 13 -0.15 12.48 -0.91
CA LEU A 13 -0.65 11.81 0.29
C LEU A 13 -2.16 11.57 0.18
N ALA A 14 -2.54 10.30 0.06
CA ALA A 14 -3.93 9.86 -0.02
C ALA A 14 -4.51 9.50 1.36
N PHE A 15 -3.68 8.89 2.23
CA PHE A 15 -4.07 8.45 3.57
C PHE A 15 -2.84 8.36 4.49
N ALA A 16 -3.02 8.48 5.80
CA ALA A 16 -1.96 8.24 6.77
C ALA A 16 -2.53 7.59 8.05
N SER A 17 -1.77 6.68 8.65
CA SER A 17 -2.08 6.08 9.95
C SER A 17 -0.79 5.73 10.69
N ASP A 18 -0.86 5.65 12.01
CA ASP A 18 0.21 5.12 12.87
C ASP A 18 0.25 3.57 12.87
N SER A 19 -0.60 2.92 12.06
CA SER A 19 -0.70 1.45 11.94
C SER A 19 -0.54 1.00 10.49
N LEU A 20 0.50 0.20 10.22
CA LEU A 20 0.72 -0.43 8.91
C LEU A 20 -0.48 -1.25 8.45
N GLN A 21 -1.17 -1.91 9.39
CA GLN A 21 -2.35 -2.72 9.07
C GLN A 21 -3.51 -1.86 8.56
N GLU A 22 -3.71 -0.67 9.13
CA GLU A 22 -4.75 0.26 8.65
C GLU A 22 -4.40 0.83 7.28
N ALA A 23 -3.13 1.21 7.06
CA ALA A 23 -2.66 1.67 5.75
C ALA A 23 -2.86 0.58 4.67
N LYS A 24 -2.49 -0.67 4.97
CA LYS A 24 -2.72 -1.82 4.08
C LYS A 24 -4.21 -2.08 3.82
N GLY A 25 -5.04 -1.96 4.85
CA GLY A 25 -6.50 -2.12 4.73
C GLY A 25 -7.12 -1.06 3.83
N TRP A 26 -6.67 0.19 3.94
CA TRP A 26 -7.14 1.30 3.10
C TRP A 26 -6.80 1.07 1.63
N VAL A 27 -5.56 0.68 1.33
CA VAL A 27 -5.12 0.36 -0.04
C VAL A 27 -5.88 -0.84 -0.61
N LEU A 28 -6.00 -1.93 0.16
CA LEU A 28 -6.73 -3.13 -0.26
C LEU A 28 -8.20 -2.81 -0.56
N PHE A 29 -8.82 -1.92 0.22
CA PHE A 29 -10.18 -1.45 -0.06
C PHE A 29 -10.28 -0.69 -1.39
N GLY A 30 -9.29 0.14 -1.74
CA GLY A 30 -9.24 0.82 -3.04
C GLY A 30 -9.10 -0.17 -4.21
N VAL A 31 -8.15 -1.10 -4.08
CA VAL A 31 -7.84 -2.09 -5.10
C VAL A 31 -9.01 -3.03 -5.36
N THR A 32 -9.65 -3.56 -4.31
CA THR A 32 -10.81 -4.47 -4.43
C THR A 32 -12.04 -3.82 -5.08
N ARG A 33 -12.09 -2.50 -5.21
CA ARG A 33 -13.14 -1.76 -5.92
C ARG A 33 -12.79 -1.41 -7.36
N GLY A 34 -11.69 -1.97 -7.88
CA GLY A 34 -11.24 -1.80 -9.26
C GLY A 34 -10.12 -0.76 -9.43
N GLY A 35 -9.56 -0.23 -8.34
CA GLY A 35 -8.32 0.54 -8.41
C GLY A 35 -7.15 -0.37 -8.80
N PRO A 36 -6.22 0.08 -9.66
CA PRO A 36 -5.05 -0.72 -10.01
C PRO A 36 -4.10 -0.80 -8.81
N THR A 37 -3.45 -1.96 -8.63
CA THR A 37 -2.52 -2.19 -7.52
C THR A 37 -1.32 -1.25 -7.54
N SER A 38 -0.91 -0.81 -8.73
CA SER A 38 0.22 0.10 -8.94
C SER A 38 -0.07 1.57 -8.60
N ASP A 39 -1.30 1.92 -8.23
CA ASP A 39 -1.65 3.30 -7.90
C ASP A 39 -1.33 3.67 -6.45
N TYR A 40 -0.93 2.72 -5.60
CA TYR A 40 -0.69 3.00 -4.19
C TYR A 40 0.64 2.43 -3.69
N THR A 41 1.37 3.25 -2.93
CA THR A 41 2.56 2.85 -2.16
C THR A 41 2.36 3.24 -0.71
N ILE A 42 2.73 2.38 0.22
CA ILE A 42 2.77 2.71 1.66
C ILE A 42 4.22 3.03 2.00
N TYR A 43 4.50 4.20 2.57
CA TYR A 43 5.81 4.64 3.01
C TYR A 43 5.86 4.74 4.54
N ASP A 44 6.82 4.08 5.18
CA ASP A 44 7.13 4.28 6.59
C ASP A 44 8.08 5.46 6.74
N THR A 45 7.56 6.52 7.35
CA THR A 45 8.30 7.78 7.56
C THR A 45 9.43 7.66 8.58
N GLU A 46 9.46 6.59 9.39
CA GLU A 46 10.50 6.36 10.39
C GLU A 46 11.66 5.54 9.81
N SER A 47 11.38 4.40 9.19
CA SER A 47 12.41 3.50 8.62
C SER A 47 12.82 3.86 7.19
N GLY A 48 12.00 4.61 6.46
CA GLY A 48 12.19 4.90 5.03
C GLY A 48 11.81 3.73 4.11
N GLU A 49 11.19 2.68 4.66
CA GLU A 49 10.74 1.51 3.93
C GLU A 49 9.46 1.79 3.16
N SER A 50 9.26 1.12 2.03
CA SER A 50 8.02 1.20 1.26
C SER A 50 7.43 -0.17 0.99
N TRP A 51 6.10 -0.27 0.98
CA TRP A 51 5.36 -1.47 0.60
C TRP A 51 4.46 -1.18 -0.58
N TYR A 52 4.35 -2.16 -1.46
CA TYR A 52 3.44 -2.14 -2.59
C TYR A 52 2.63 -3.43 -2.64
N ILE A 53 1.40 -3.29 -3.13
CA ILE A 53 0.47 -4.39 -3.33
C ILE A 53 0.55 -4.84 -4.79
N HIS A 54 0.41 -6.14 -5.03
CA HIS A 54 0.27 -6.70 -6.38
C HIS A 54 -0.61 -7.94 -6.34
N ALA A 55 -1.16 -8.33 -7.49
CA ALA A 55 -1.89 -9.60 -7.60
C ALA A 55 -0.94 -10.78 -7.33
N ALA A 56 -1.47 -11.84 -6.74
CA ALA A 56 -0.74 -13.09 -6.55
C ALA A 56 -0.41 -13.72 -7.91
N GLU A 57 0.83 -14.21 -8.07
CA GLU A 57 1.29 -14.82 -9.33
C GLU A 57 0.73 -16.24 -9.55
N ASP A 58 0.14 -16.85 -8.52
CA ASP A 58 -0.53 -18.17 -8.60
C ASP A 58 -1.84 -18.14 -9.41
N GLY A 59 -2.27 -16.95 -9.84
CA GLY A 59 -3.54 -16.78 -10.57
C GLY A 59 -4.76 -16.80 -9.66
N SER A 60 -4.58 -16.74 -8.35
CA SER A 60 -5.68 -16.49 -7.41
C SER A 60 -6.07 -15.00 -7.42
N ASP A 61 -7.31 -14.71 -7.04
CA ASP A 61 -7.81 -13.34 -6.81
C ASP A 61 -7.24 -12.70 -5.51
N ASP A 62 -6.11 -13.22 -5.00
CA ASP A 62 -5.45 -12.71 -3.80
C ASP A 62 -4.48 -11.57 -4.14
N TYR A 63 -4.17 -10.78 -3.11
CA TYR A 63 -3.18 -9.71 -3.16
C TYR A 63 -2.04 -9.98 -2.21
N VAL A 64 -0.83 -9.71 -2.67
CA VAL A 64 0.41 -9.90 -1.94
C VAL A 64 1.09 -8.55 -1.71
N TRP A 65 1.77 -8.43 -0.58
CA TRP A 65 2.54 -7.24 -0.21
C TRP A 65 4.03 -7.53 -0.36
N SER A 66 4.72 -6.66 -1.08
CA SER A 66 6.17 -6.72 -1.25
C SER A 66 6.82 -5.44 -0.73
N LEU A 67 8.05 -5.57 -0.21
CA LEU A 67 8.88 -4.45 0.24
C LEU A 67 9.63 -3.87 -0.97
N ALA A 68 9.81 -2.55 -0.99
CA ALA A 68 10.75 -1.83 -1.85
C ALA A 68 12.17 -2.34 -1.65
N GLU A 69 12.78 -2.85 -2.73
CA GLU A 69 14.22 -3.16 -2.80
C GLU A 69 15.06 -1.88 -2.97
#